data_AF-A0A6J3L9H9-F1
#
_entry.id   AF-A0A6J3L9H9-F1
#
_cell.length_a   1.000
_cell.length_b   1.000
_cell.length_c   1.000
_cell.angle_alpha   90.00
_cell.angle_beta   90.00
_cell.angle_gamma   90.00
#
_symmetry.space_group_name_H-M   'P 1'
#
loop_
_entity.id
_entity.type
_entity.pdbx_description
1 polymer ?
#
loop_
_entity_poly.entity_id
_entity_poly.type
_entity_poly.pdbx_seq_one_letter_code
_entity_poly.pdbx_strand_id
1 'polypeptide(L)'
;MTADQKFIEERRKRETEERGKRIRKSKYNIHCRNIAKEKLPKSLEGRMKWKDRRILARFRCGDETKAREYWKEEGEQGCRLCRRKEEGLRHVIEECEITGGPKDIGKTLSETGEGLAELKAIIGK
;
A
#
# COMPACT_ATOMS: atom_id res chain seq x y z
N MET A 1 -1.09 -35.71 -17.07
CA MET A 1 -1.67 -35.00 -15.91
C MET A 1 -2.92 -35.75 -15.46
N THR A 2 -2.98 -36.17 -14.20
CA THR A 2 -4.10 -36.96 -13.64
C THR A 2 -5.33 -36.10 -13.37
N ALA A 3 -6.52 -36.70 -13.30
CA ALA A 3 -7.77 -35.99 -13.05
C ALA A 3 -7.73 -35.18 -11.73
N ASP A 4 -7.05 -35.71 -10.71
CA ASP A 4 -6.86 -35.02 -9.42
C ASP A 4 -6.02 -33.74 -9.56
N GLN A 5 -4.99 -33.74 -10.42
CA GLN A 5 -4.20 -32.55 -10.68
C GLN A 5 -5.03 -31.44 -11.33
N LYS A 6 -5.93 -31.80 -12.26
CA LYS A 6 -6.86 -30.84 -12.88
C LYS A 6 -7.86 -30.27 -11.87
N PHE A 7 -8.40 -31.11 -10.99
CA PHE A 7 -9.33 -30.66 -9.94
C PHE A 7 -8.68 -29.69 -8.95
N ILE A 8 -7.44 -29.97 -8.53
CA ILE A 8 -6.67 -29.08 -7.64
C ILE A 8 -6.37 -27.75 -8.33
N GLU A 9 -6.00 -27.78 -9.62
CA GLU A 9 -5.69 -26.58 -10.40
C GLU A 9 -6.92 -25.68 -10.62
N GLU A 10 -8.07 -26.27 -10.95
CA GLU A 10 -9.34 -25.53 -11.03
C GLU A 10 -9.74 -24.89 -9.71
N ARG A 11 -9.56 -25.61 -8.59
CA ARG A 11 -9.87 -25.07 -7.26
C ARG A 11 -9.01 -23.85 -6.92
N ARG A 12 -7.70 -23.94 -7.19
CA ARG A 12 -6.75 -22.82 -7.01
C ARG A 12 -7.14 -21.62 -7.87
N LYS A 13 -7.53 -21.84 -9.13
CA LYS A 13 -7.96 -20.77 -10.04
C LYS A 13 -9.19 -20.03 -9.49
N ARG A 14 -10.18 -20.79 -8.99
CA ARG A 14 -11.40 -20.23 -8.40
C ARG A 14 -11.12 -19.44 -7.11
N GLU A 15 -10.31 -19.99 -6.21
CA GLU A 15 -9.87 -19.33 -4.97
C GLU A 15 -9.14 -18.00 -5.27
N THR A 16 -8.31 -17.98 -6.31
CA THR A 16 -7.55 -16.79 -6.70
C THR A 16 -8.47 -15.71 -7.28
N GLU A 17 -9.42 -16.09 -8.14
CA GLU A 17 -10.39 -15.16 -8.72
C GLU A 17 -11.31 -14.54 -7.64
N GLU A 18 -11.78 -15.35 -6.68
CA GLU A 18 -12.57 -14.87 -5.54
C GLU A 18 -11.78 -13.94 -4.63
N ARG A 19 -10.51 -14.23 -4.39
CA ARG A 19 -9.60 -13.33 -3.66
C ARG A 19 -9.47 -11.98 -4.39
N GLY A 20 -9.28 -12.00 -5.71
CA GLY A 20 -9.22 -10.79 -6.53
C GLY A 20 -10.52 -9.98 -6.47
N LYS A 21 -11.68 -10.64 -6.53
CA LYS A 21 -13.01 -9.99 -6.39
C LYS A 21 -13.16 -9.33 -5.02
N ARG A 22 -12.74 -9.99 -3.93
CA ARG A 22 -12.78 -9.41 -2.57
C ARG A 22 -11.91 -8.17 -2.44
N ILE A 23 -10.69 -8.20 -2.99
CA ILE A 23 -9.80 -7.03 -2.98
C ILE A 23 -10.41 -5.87 -3.77
N ARG A 24 -10.91 -6.14 -4.98
CA ARG A 24 -11.58 -5.13 -5.82
C ARG A 24 -12.83 -4.53 -5.19
N LYS A 25 -13.60 -5.32 -4.42
CA LYS A 25 -14.79 -4.86 -3.70
C LYS A 25 -14.51 -4.23 -2.34
N SER A 26 -13.27 -4.30 -1.84
CA SER A 26 -12.94 -3.78 -0.51
C SER A 26 -13.14 -2.26 -0.45
N LYS A 27 -13.89 -1.82 0.57
CA LYS A 27 -14.08 -0.40 0.91
C LYS A 27 -12.82 0.19 1.56
N TYR A 28 -12.06 -0.63 2.27
CA TYR A 28 -10.91 -0.20 3.06
C TYR A 28 -9.60 -0.23 2.28
N ASN A 29 -9.51 -1.05 1.22
CA ASN A 29 -8.28 -1.24 0.47
C ASN A 29 -8.36 -0.69 -0.97
N ILE A 30 -8.82 0.56 -1.09
CA ILE A 30 -9.06 1.23 -2.37
C ILE A 30 -7.75 1.34 -3.17
N HIS A 31 -6.65 1.67 -2.50
CA HIS A 31 -5.36 1.86 -3.17
C HIS A 31 -4.70 0.54 -3.61
N CYS A 32 -4.90 -0.59 -2.91
CA CYS A 32 -4.36 -1.87 -3.39
C CYS A 32 -5.14 -2.48 -4.56
N ARG A 33 -6.31 -1.95 -4.95
CA ARG A 33 -7.02 -2.45 -6.15
C ARG A 33 -6.14 -2.41 -7.40
N ASN A 34 -5.29 -1.39 -7.50
CA ASN A 34 -4.39 -1.18 -8.64
C ASN A 34 -3.00 -1.81 -8.46
N ILE A 35 -2.67 -2.26 -7.24
CA ILE A 35 -1.33 -2.73 -6.83
C ILE A 35 -1.30 -4.24 -6.62
N ALA A 36 -2.43 -4.86 -6.24
CA ALA A 36 -2.51 -6.28 -5.96
C ALA A 36 -2.76 -7.08 -7.24
N LYS A 37 -1.70 -7.46 -7.95
CA LYS A 37 -1.74 -8.53 -8.96
C LYS A 37 -1.67 -9.91 -8.29
N GLU A 38 -2.10 -10.95 -9.00
CA GLU A 38 -2.04 -12.34 -8.51
C GLU A 38 -0.60 -12.85 -8.28
N LYS A 39 0.38 -12.17 -8.87
CA LYS A 39 1.81 -12.45 -8.69
C LYS A 39 2.40 -11.58 -7.57
N LEU A 40 3.55 -12.00 -7.05
CA LEU A 40 4.32 -11.15 -6.15
C LEU A 40 4.55 -9.79 -6.83
N PRO A 41 4.34 -8.66 -6.13
CA PRO A 41 4.70 -7.35 -6.67
C PRO A 41 6.15 -7.35 -7.15
N LYS A 42 6.44 -6.73 -8.29
CA LYS A 42 7.79 -6.71 -8.88
C LYS A 42 8.86 -6.19 -7.91
N SER A 43 8.50 -5.28 -7.00
CA SER A 43 9.37 -4.80 -5.92
C SER A 43 9.83 -5.90 -4.96
N LEU A 44 9.05 -6.98 -4.80
CA LEU A 44 9.40 -8.16 -4.01
C LEU A 44 10.16 -9.23 -4.81
N GLU A 45 10.03 -9.25 -6.14
CA GLU A 45 10.73 -10.20 -7.02
C GLU A 45 12.18 -9.74 -7.36
N GLY A 46 12.45 -8.43 -7.35
CA GLY A 46 13.73 -7.87 -7.81
C GLY A 46 14.91 -7.92 -6.81
N ARG A 47 16.01 -7.21 -7.13
CA ARG A 47 17.22 -7.04 -6.27
C ARG A 47 17.13 -5.88 -5.26
N MET A 48 15.93 -5.35 -5.01
CA MET A 48 15.75 -4.21 -4.09
C MET A 48 16.19 -4.60 -2.67
N LYS A 49 16.87 -3.70 -1.94
CA LYS A 49 17.30 -3.97 -0.56
C LYS A 49 16.10 -4.30 0.32
N TRP A 50 16.25 -5.22 1.27
CA TRP A 50 15.17 -5.62 2.19
C TRP A 50 14.53 -4.43 2.92
N LYS A 51 15.36 -3.49 3.39
CA LYS A 51 14.90 -2.26 4.07
C LYS A 51 13.96 -1.42 3.20
N ASP A 52 14.24 -1.35 1.91
CA ASP A 52 13.47 -0.54 0.96
C ASP A 52 12.12 -1.19 0.62
N ARG A 53 12.11 -2.52 0.46
CA ARG A 53 10.86 -3.29 0.32
C ARG A 53 9.96 -3.12 1.53
N ARG A 54 10.55 -3.15 2.73
CA ARG A 54 9.82 -2.98 3.99
C ARG A 54 9.14 -1.62 4.07
N ILE A 55 9.84 -0.54 3.71
CA ILE A 55 9.26 0.81 3.69
C ILE A 55 8.04 0.86 2.76
N LEU A 56 8.19 0.38 1.53
CA LEU A 56 7.10 0.37 0.55
C LEU A 56 5.88 -0.45 1.03
N ALA A 57 6.12 -1.62 1.62
CA ALA A 57 5.06 -2.47 2.16
C ALA A 57 4.30 -1.78 3.30
N ARG A 58 5.02 -1.14 4.23
CA ARG A 58 4.40 -0.45 5.38
C ARG A 58 3.53 0.73 4.94
N PHE A 59 3.97 1.53 3.98
CA PHE A 59 3.13 2.60 3.43
C PHE A 59 1.87 2.06 2.73
N ARG A 60 1.99 0.98 1.94
CA ARG A 60 0.82 0.35 1.30
C ARG A 60 -0.20 -0.18 2.30
N CYS A 61 0.28 -0.68 3.44
CA CYS A 61 -0.57 -1.17 4.51
C CYS A 61 -1.08 -0.05 5.45
N GLY A 62 -0.63 1.20 5.27
CA GLY A 62 -0.97 2.31 6.17
C GLY A 62 -0.22 2.31 7.50
N ASP A 63 0.79 1.44 7.67
CA ASP A 63 1.57 1.30 8.90
C ASP A 63 2.47 2.50 9.22
N GLU A 64 2.79 3.32 8.21
CA GLU A 64 3.61 4.54 8.36
C GLU A 64 2.78 5.80 8.64
N THR A 65 1.47 5.64 8.87
CA THR A 65 0.51 6.75 9.06
C THR A 65 -0.28 6.57 10.36
N LYS A 66 -0.67 7.67 11.01
CA LYS A 66 -1.41 7.63 12.29
C LYS A 66 -2.91 7.36 12.15
N ALA A 67 -3.47 7.38 10.94
CA ALA A 67 -4.88 7.05 10.71
C ALA A 67 -5.29 5.65 11.22
N ARG A 68 -4.32 4.74 11.43
CA ARG A 68 -4.57 3.43 12.03
C ARG A 68 -4.81 3.51 13.55
N GLU A 69 -4.39 4.58 14.20
CA GLU A 69 -4.46 4.77 15.65
C GLU A 69 -5.83 5.33 16.05
N TYR A 70 -6.91 4.69 15.60
CA TYR A 70 -8.30 5.14 15.78
C TYR A 70 -8.73 5.27 17.24
N TRP A 71 -7.98 4.68 18.17
CA TRP A 71 -8.21 4.72 19.61
C TRP A 71 -7.57 5.93 20.30
N LYS A 72 -6.81 6.75 19.57
CA LYS A 72 -6.24 8.01 20.08
C LYS A 72 -7.20 9.16 19.85
N GLU A 73 -7.09 10.22 20.65
CA GLU A 73 -7.90 11.42 20.49
C GLU A 73 -7.62 12.11 19.14
N GLU A 74 -8.63 12.79 18.56
CA GLU A 74 -8.54 13.42 17.23
C GLU A 74 -7.32 14.36 17.08
N GLY A 75 -6.91 15.03 18.17
CA GLY A 75 -5.72 15.89 18.18
C GLY A 75 -4.39 15.14 18.06
N GLU A 76 -4.32 13.89 18.53
CA GLU A 76 -3.10 13.07 18.48
C GLU A 76 -2.89 12.41 17.11
N GLN A 77 -3.99 12.17 16.39
CA GLN A 77 -3.98 11.62 15.03
C GLN A 77 -3.56 12.64 13.97
N GLY A 78 -3.34 13.90 14.36
CA GLY A 78 -2.85 14.95 13.48
C GLY A 78 -1.52 14.59 12.81
N CYS A 79 -1.40 14.99 11.54
CA CYS A 79 -0.21 14.87 10.71
C CYS A 79 1.04 15.34 11.45
N ARG A 80 2.02 14.46 11.61
CA ARG A 80 3.31 14.73 12.26
C ARG A 80 4.10 15.83 11.56
N LEU A 81 3.83 16.04 10.27
CA LEU A 81 4.47 17.06 9.46
C LEU A 81 3.78 18.41 9.65
N CYS A 82 2.51 18.55 9.22
CA CYS A 82 1.84 19.85 9.18
C CYS A 82 0.84 20.12 10.31
N ARG A 83 0.44 19.10 11.09
CA ARG A 83 -0.55 19.15 12.19
C ARG A 83 -1.96 19.67 11.83
N ARG A 84 -2.30 19.83 10.55
CA ARG A 84 -3.58 20.44 10.11
C ARG A 84 -4.73 19.45 9.93
N LYS A 85 -4.43 18.21 9.56
CA LYS A 85 -5.41 17.15 9.29
C LYS A 85 -4.93 15.84 9.89
N GLU A 86 -5.83 14.86 10.01
CA GLU A 86 -5.48 13.49 10.34
C GLU A 86 -4.38 12.96 9.40
N GLU A 87 -3.40 12.26 9.96
CA GLU A 87 -2.30 11.65 9.22
C GLU A 87 -2.77 10.39 8.48
N GLY A 88 -3.51 10.58 7.40
CA GLY A 88 -3.84 9.54 6.44
C GLY A 88 -2.82 9.46 5.30
N LEU A 89 -2.76 8.31 4.62
CA LEU A 89 -1.91 8.09 3.45
C LEU A 89 -2.14 9.14 2.35
N ARG A 90 -3.42 9.46 2.10
CA ARG A 90 -3.80 10.52 1.16
C ARG A 90 -3.27 11.88 1.60
N HIS A 91 -3.44 12.21 2.87
CA HIS A 91 -2.95 13.47 3.38
C HIS A 91 -1.42 13.57 3.23
N VAL A 92 -0.68 12.55 3.68
CA VAL A 92 0.79 12.55 3.65
C VAL A 92 1.35 12.63 2.22
N ILE A 93 0.74 11.94 1.25
CA ILE A 93 1.27 11.87 -0.12
C ILE A 93 0.70 12.97 -1.03
N GLU A 94 -0.61 13.24 -0.99
CA GLU A 94 -1.28 14.14 -1.93
C GLU A 94 -1.51 15.55 -1.39
N GLU A 95 -1.72 15.72 -0.09
CA GLU A 95 -2.24 16.98 0.46
C GLU A 95 -1.27 17.71 1.38
N CYS A 96 -0.25 17.04 1.89
CA CYS A 96 0.61 17.62 2.90
C CYS A 96 1.53 18.67 2.28
N GLU A 97 1.37 19.92 2.71
CA GLU A 97 2.15 21.06 2.24
C GLU A 97 3.66 20.86 2.45
N ILE A 98 4.05 20.15 3.52
CA ILE A 98 5.45 19.85 3.83
C ILE A 98 6.04 18.79 2.89
N THR A 99 5.25 17.85 2.37
CA THR A 99 5.73 16.83 1.43
C THR A 99 5.80 17.35 -0.01
N GLY A 100 5.22 18.52 -0.29
CA GLY A 100 5.37 19.24 -1.55
C GLY A 100 4.20 19.11 -2.53
N GLY A 101 3.00 18.72 -2.09
CA GLY A 101 1.78 18.74 -2.93
C GLY A 101 1.51 17.46 -3.74
N PRO A 102 0.54 17.47 -4.69
CA PRO A 102 -0.28 16.32 -5.05
C PRO A 102 0.48 15.31 -5.90
N LYS A 103 1.15 14.39 -5.21
CA LYS A 103 1.78 13.23 -5.82
C LYS A 103 0.75 12.14 -6.00
N ASP A 104 0.76 11.51 -7.17
CA ASP A 104 -0.11 10.37 -7.44
C ASP A 104 0.27 9.19 -6.51
N ILE A 105 -0.66 8.79 -5.63
CA ILE A 105 -0.47 7.67 -4.70
C ILE A 105 -0.15 6.38 -5.46
N GLY A 106 -0.77 6.17 -6.63
CA GLY A 106 -0.55 4.99 -7.46
C GLY A 106 0.88 4.87 -7.97
N LYS A 107 1.47 5.98 -8.44
CA LYS A 107 2.87 6.07 -8.86
C LYS A 107 3.83 5.95 -7.68
N THR A 108 3.50 6.63 -6.57
CA THR A 108 4.34 6.62 -5.36
C THR A 108 4.45 5.22 -4.76
N LEU A 109 3.33 4.49 -4.73
CA LEU A 109 3.24 3.13 -4.19
C LEU A 109 3.32 2.04 -5.26
N SER A 110 3.78 2.38 -6.47
CA SER A 110 3.83 1.51 -7.63
C SER A 110 4.59 0.20 -7.39
N GLU A 111 4.25 -0.84 -8.16
CA GLU A 111 4.91 -2.15 -8.10
C GLU A 111 6.41 -2.10 -8.39
N THR A 112 6.88 -1.11 -9.14
CA THR A 112 8.28 -0.89 -9.50
C THR A 112 9.08 -0.19 -8.40
N GLY A 113 8.39 0.49 -7.47
CA GLY A 113 9.03 1.22 -6.36
C GLY A 113 9.62 2.56 -6.78
N GLU A 114 9.12 3.18 -7.85
CA GLU A 114 9.57 4.48 -8.35
C GLU A 114 9.48 5.59 -7.28
N GLY A 115 8.46 5.56 -6.41
CA GLY A 115 8.28 6.53 -5.33
C GLY A 115 9.12 6.29 -4.07
N LEU A 116 10.03 5.30 -4.05
CA LEU A 116 10.76 4.92 -2.84
C LEU A 116 11.59 6.08 -2.24
N ALA A 117 12.21 6.90 -3.07
CA ALA A 117 12.97 8.06 -2.61
C ALA A 117 12.08 9.06 -1.84
N GLU A 118 10.84 9.22 -2.30
CA GLU A 118 9.86 10.12 -1.70
C GLU A 118 9.36 9.57 -0.37
N LEU A 119 9.06 8.27 -0.30
CA LEU A 119 8.69 7.59 0.94
C LEU A 119 9.79 7.69 2.01
N LYS A 120 11.06 7.58 1.60
CA LYS A 120 12.20 7.79 2.50
C LYS A 120 12.29 9.23 2.99
N ALA A 121 12.07 10.21 2.11
CA ALA A 121 12.06 11.62 2.49
C ALA A 121 10.93 11.94 3.48
N ILE A 122 9.77 11.27 3.36
CA ILE A 122 8.67 11.40 4.32
C ILE A 122 9.04 10.81 5.69
N ILE A 123 9.70 9.66 5.73
CA ILE A 123 10.14 9.05 6.99
C ILE A 123 11.22 9.89 7.69
N GLY A 124 12.12 10.53 6.92
CA GLY A 124 13.22 11.32 7.46
C GLY A 124 12.84 12.72 7.95
N LYS A 125 11.58 13.13 7.81
CA LYS A 125 11.04 14.40 8.34
C LYS A 125 10.30 14.15 9.65
#